data_AF-A0A251VN11-F1
#
_entry.id   AF-A0A251VN11-F1
#
_cell.length_a   1.000
_cell.length_b   1.000
_cell.length_c   1.000
_cell.angle_alpha   90.00
_cell.angle_beta   90.00
_cell.angle_gamma   90.00
#
_symmetry.space_group_name_H-M   'P 1'
#
loop_
_entity.id
_entity.type
_entity.pdbx_description
1 polymer ?
#
loop_
_entity_poly.entity_id
_entity_poly.type
_entity_poly.pdbx_seq_one_letter_code
_entity_poly.pdbx_strand_id
1 'polypeptide(L)' 'MRLCTLLTKKLLRLDLPVASYPNFNFVGKLLGPSGNTLTRIEALSGCRLFIKGRDSMKDRNKVQLISKF' A
#
# COMPACT_ATOMS: atom_id res chain seq x y z
N MET A 1 -2.24 26.51 -25.64
CA MET A 1 -1.11 25.60 -25.94
C MET A 1 -0.95 24.62 -24.79
N ARG A 2 -1.00 23.33 -25.10
CA ARG A 2 -1.05 22.21 -24.14
C ARG A 2 0.27 22.08 -23.38
N LEU A 3 0.34 22.62 -22.17
CA LEU A 3 1.33 22.20 -21.16
C LEU A 3 0.89 20.85 -20.57
N CYS A 4 0.88 19.82 -21.40
CA CYS A 4 0.80 18.43 -20.93
C CYS A 4 2.24 17.98 -20.68
N THR A 5 2.89 18.60 -19.71
CA THR A 5 4.21 18.20 -19.22
C THR A 5 4.10 16.78 -18.67
N LEU A 6 4.53 15.81 -19.47
CA LEU A 6 5.20 14.56 -19.07
C LEU A 6 5.07 14.22 -17.57
N LEU A 7 3.88 13.84 -17.10
CA LEU A 7 3.70 13.33 -15.73
C LEU A 7 4.27 11.91 -15.66
N THR A 8 5.59 11.80 -15.51
CA THR A 8 6.26 10.52 -15.25
C THR A 8 5.78 9.99 -13.91
N LYS A 9 4.89 8.99 -13.93
CA LYS A 9 4.42 8.28 -12.73
C LYS A 9 5.61 7.54 -12.10
N LYS A 10 6.18 8.08 -11.02
CA LYS A 10 7.21 7.40 -10.24
C LYS A 10 6.55 6.37 -9.33
N LEU A 11 6.88 5.09 -9.52
CA LEU A 11 6.47 4.00 -8.64
C LEU A 11 7.68 3.57 -7.82
N LEU A 12 7.60 3.71 -6.50
CA LEU A 12 8.59 3.16 -5.57
C LEU A 12 8.09 1.81 -5.06
N ARG A 13 8.97 0.80 -5.06
CA ARG A 13 8.72 -0.49 -4.41
C ARG A 13 9.56 -0.56 -3.15
N LEU A 14 8.93 -0.91 -2.04
CA LEU A 14 9.58 -1.08 -0.74
C LEU A 14 9.24 -2.49 -0.25
N ASP A 15 10.28 -3.28 0.02
CA ASP A 15 10.14 -4.62 0.55
C ASP A 15 10.16 -4.59 2.08
N LEU A 16 9.19 -5.25 2.71
CA LEU A 16 9.12 -5.36 4.16
C LEU A 16 9.93 -6.59 4.64
N PRO A 17 10.82 -6.45 5.63
CA PRO A 17 11.67 -7.54 6.12
C PRO A 17 10.89 -8.50 7.02
N VAL A 18 9.93 -9.24 6.44
CA VAL A 18 9.08 -10.21 7.15
C VAL A 18 9.87 -11.40 7.69
N ALA A 19 10.98 -11.76 7.04
CA ALA A 19 11.83 -12.87 7.46
C ALA A 19 12.58 -12.58 8.78
N SER A 20 12.97 -11.32 9.00
CA SER A 20 13.67 -10.89 10.22
C SER A 20 12.73 -10.70 11.41
N TYR A 21 11.44 -10.46 11.16
CA TYR A 21 10.44 -10.18 12.18
C TYR A 21 9.14 -10.97 11.93
N PRO A 22 9.15 -12.30 12.12
CA PRO A 22 8.01 -13.16 11.79
C PRO A 22 6.78 -12.90 12.68
N ASN A 23 6.98 -12.36 13.89
CA ASN A 23 5.89 -12.09 14.84
C ASN A 23 5.30 -10.67 14.71
N PHE A 24 5.80 -9.85 13.78
CA PHE A 24 5.36 -8.45 13.64
C PHE A 24 4.41 -8.29 12.45
N ASN A 25 3.21 -7.75 12.72
CA ASN A 25 2.23 -7.46 11.67
C ASN A 25 2.43 -6.06 11.08
N PHE A 26 3.28 -5.95 10.07
CA PHE A 26 3.53 -4.71 9.34
C PHE A 26 2.27 -4.14 8.69
N VAL A 27 1.46 -4.99 8.07
CA VAL A 27 0.26 -4.57 7.33
C VAL A 27 -0.79 -4.00 8.27
N GLY A 28 -1.06 -4.67 9.38
CA GLY A 28 -1.98 -4.17 10.42
C GLY A 28 -1.52 -2.85 11.03
N LYS A 29 -0.20 -2.67 11.21
CA LYS A 29 0.36 -1.42 11.72
C LYS A 29 0.26 -0.26 10.71
N LEU A 30 0.42 -0.54 9.41
CA LEU A 30 0.30 0.45 8.33
C LEU A 30 -1.16 0.87 8.08
N LEU A 31 -2.09 -0.08 8.13
CA LEU A 31 -3.53 0.19 7.97
C LEU A 31 -4.10 0.91 9.20
N GLY A 32 -3.71 0.49 10.40
CA GLY A 32 -4.32 0.95 11.64
C GLY A 32 -5.79 0.49 11.77
N PRO A 33 -6.51 0.99 12.78
CA PRO A 33 -7.92 0.66 12.97
C PRO A 33 -8.74 1.12 11.75
N SER A 34 -9.46 0.17 11.14
CA SER A 34 -10.30 0.36 9.95
C SER A 34 -9.60 0.92 8.70
N GLY A 35 -8.25 0.94 8.65
CA GLY A 35 -7.50 1.49 7.50
C GLY A 35 -7.28 3.01 7.56
N ASN A 36 -7.70 3.69 8.64
CA ASN A 36 -7.64 5.15 8.73
C ASN A 36 -6.21 5.71 8.69
N THR A 37 -5.22 4.95 9.14
CA THR A 37 -3.81 5.38 9.12
C THR A 37 -3.30 5.43 7.68
N LEU A 38 -3.62 4.44 6.85
CA LEU A 38 -3.21 4.42 5.45
C LEU A 38 -3.85 5.57 4.68
N THR A 39 -5.17 5.78 4.82
CA THR A 39 -5.90 6.89 4.18
C THR A 39 -5.31 8.25 4.54
N ARG A 40 -4.90 8.42 5.81
CA ARG A 40 -4.25 9.66 6.25
C ARG A 40 -2.89 9.86 5.58
N ILE A 41 -2.09 8.81 5.43
CA ILE A 41 -0.77 8.90 4.79
C ILE A 41 -0.91 9.20 3.29
N GLU A 42 -1.89 8.59 2.62
CA GLU A 42 -2.19 8.89 1.22
C GLU A 42 -2.63 10.34 1.03
N ALA A 43 -3.50 10.85 1.91
CA ALA A 43 -3.93 12.25 1.89
C ALA A 43 -2.78 13.23 2.13
N LEU A 44 -1.84 12.88 3.02
CA LEU A 44 -0.68 13.74 3.34
C LEU A 44 0.39 13.70 2.25
N SER A 45 0.63 12.54 1.63
CA SER A 45 1.68 12.37 0.62
C SER A 45 1.21 12.68 -0.81
N GLY A 46 -0.10 12.66 -1.05
CA GLY A 46 -0.67 12.73 -2.40
C GLY A 46 -0.33 11.50 -3.26
N CYS A 47 0.24 10.46 -2.66
CA CYS A 47 0.62 9.23 -3.33
C CYS A 47 -0.47 8.16 -3.12
N ARG A 48 -0.64 7.28 -4.12
CA ARG A 48 -1.40 6.04 -3.95
C ARG A 48 -0.49 4.94 -3.46
N LEU A 49 -0.83 4.34 -2.33
CA LEU A 49 -0.08 3.27 -1.70
C LEU A 49 -0.70 1.92 -2.06
N PHE A 50 0.15 0.94 -2.35
CA PHE A 50 -0.30 -0.40 -2.66
C PHE A 50 0.45 -1.40 -1.79
N ILE A 51 -0.28 -2.16 -0.98
CA ILE A 51 0.28 -3.27 -0.23
C ILE A 51 0.17 -4.51 -1.12
N LYS A 52 1.31 -5.08 -1.49
CA LYS A 52 1.40 -6.29 -2.33
C LYS A 52 2.15 -7.38 -1.56
N GLY A 53 1.68 -8.62 -1.64
CA GLY A 53 2.32 -9.76 -0.98
C GLY A 53 1.36 -10.92 -0.70
N ARG A 54 1.92 -12.12 -0.46
CA ARG A 54 1.18 -13.39 -0.29
C ARG A 54 0.36 -13.45 1.01
N ASP A 55 0.79 -12.72 2.04
CA ASP A 55 0.14 -12.60 3.36
C ASP A 55 -0.39 -11.19 3.64
N SER A 56 -0.45 -10.33 2.61
CA SER A 56 -0.89 -8.94 2.78
C SER A 56 -2.40 -8.79 2.98
N MET A 57 -3.18 -9.86 2.85
CA MET A 57 -4.63 -9.85 3.02
C MET A 57 -5.09 -10.89 4.01
N LYS A 58 -5.99 -10.46 4.90
CA LYS A 58 -6.67 -11.32 5.87
C LYS A 58 -7.56 -12.38 5.20
N ASP A 59 -8.13 -12.07 4.02
CA ASP A 59 -9.03 -12.96 3.28
C ASP A 59 -8.42 -13.43 1.96
N ARG A 60 -8.03 -14.71 1.90
CA ARG A 60 -7.43 -15.35 0.71
C ARG A 60 -8.38 -15.47 -0.49
N ASN A 61 -9.70 -15.34 -0.29
CA ASN A 61 -10.70 -15.44 -1.38
C ASN A 61 -10.93 -14.13 -2.15
N LYS A 62 -10.37 -13.00 -1.69
CA LYS A 62 -10.50 -11.69 -2.33
C LYS A 62 -9.34 -11.34 -3.28
N VAL A 63 -8.47 -12.31 -3.56
CA VAL A 63 -7.14 -12.16 -4.18
C VAL A 63 -7.14 -11.61 -5.61
N GLN A 64 -8.26 -11.59 -6.32
CA GLN A 64 -8.28 -11.18 -7.73
C GLN A 64 -8.73 -9.73 -7.97
N LEU A 65 -9.32 -9.04 -6.99
CA LEU A 65 -10.00 -7.76 -7.23
C LEU A 65 -9.44 -6.54 -6.48
N ILE A 66 -8.46 -6.70 -5.59
CA ILE A 66 -8.07 -5.60 -4.69
C ILE A 66 -6.71 -5.04 -5.07
N SER A 67 -6.69 -4.41 -6.24
CA SER A 67 -5.65 -3.43 -6.65
C SER A 67 -6.02 -2.01 -6.18
N LYS A 68 -6.79 -1.90 -5.10
CA LYS A 68 -7.32 -0.67 -4.55
C LYS A 68 -7.63 -0.89 -3.07
N PHE A 69 -6.71 -0.48 -2.23
CA PHE A 69 -7.11 0.44 -1.18
C PHE A 69 -6.63 1.81 -1.67
#